data_AF-A0A166MD28-F1
#
_entry.id   AF-A0A166MD28-F1
#
_cell.length_a   1.000
_cell.length_b   1.000
_cell.length_c   1.000
_cell.angle_alpha   90.00
_cell.angle_beta   90.00
_cell.angle_gamma   90.00
#
_symmetry.space_group_name_H-M   'P 1'
#
loop_
_entity.id
_entity.type
_entity.pdbx_description
1 polymer ?
#
loop_
_entity_poly.entity_id
_entity_poly.type
_entity_poly.pdbx_seq_one_letter_code
_entity_poly.pdbx_strand_id
1 'polypeptide(L)'
;MGAYLMPLVYEPGASWGYGVGIDWAGKMVERGSGGVALEAYMQQHMWEPLDMQDATLHPEKHARVTQRRVEMTSRVPDSESLVPETEKNAFAPEVVSYASGGGGMWGSAPDYLKVRACQIVLEAAGAEFYACQILPTGDKRA
;
A
#
# COMPACT_ATOMS: atom_id res chain seq x y z
N MET A 1 -16.18 10.65 1.25
CA MET A 1 -15.54 11.13 2.50
C MET A 1 -16.30 10.73 3.77
N GLY A 2 -17.58 10.34 3.71
CA GLY A 2 -18.37 10.00 4.93
C GLY A 2 -17.87 8.80 5.73
N ALA A 3 -17.03 7.93 5.15
CA ALA A 3 -16.50 6.73 5.82
C ALA A 3 -15.59 7.03 7.03
N TYR A 4 -15.08 8.26 7.17
CA TYR A 4 -14.13 8.63 8.23
C TYR A 4 -14.68 9.68 9.20
N LEU A 5 -15.98 9.94 9.18
CA LEU A 5 -16.65 10.86 10.12
C LEU A 5 -17.07 10.08 11.37
N MET A 6 -16.09 9.75 12.21
CA MET A 6 -16.30 9.00 13.46
C MET A 6 -15.69 9.79 14.63
N PRO A 7 -16.31 9.78 15.83
CA PRO A 7 -15.73 10.41 17.01
C PRO A 7 -14.43 9.72 17.44
N LEU A 8 -13.52 10.48 18.06
CA LEU A 8 -12.35 9.91 18.70
C LEU A 8 -12.74 9.12 19.95
N VAL A 9 -12.07 7.99 20.19
CA VAL A 9 -12.30 7.13 21.36
C VAL A 9 -11.52 7.64 22.59
N TYR A 10 -10.46 8.42 22.37
CA TYR A 10 -9.62 9.08 23.36
C TYR A 10 -8.94 10.30 22.74
N GLU A 11 -8.48 11.23 23.58
CA GLU A 11 -7.72 12.41 23.12
C GLU A 11 -6.43 12.01 22.38
N PRO A 12 -6.00 12.78 21.36
CA PRO A 12 -4.74 12.52 20.66
C PRO A 12 -3.55 12.42 21.61
N GLY A 13 -2.80 11.32 21.53
CA GLY A 13 -1.64 11.05 22.38
C GLY A 13 -1.94 10.45 23.75
N ALA A 14 -3.21 10.35 24.16
CA ALA A 14 -3.59 9.79 25.46
C ALA A 14 -3.61 8.24 25.48
N SER A 15 -3.76 7.59 24.33
CA SER A 15 -3.74 6.14 24.19
C SER A 15 -3.36 5.71 22.76
N TRP A 16 -3.17 4.40 22.57
CA TRP A 16 -2.93 3.79 21.26
C TRP A 16 -4.09 2.85 20.88
N GLY A 17 -4.41 2.83 19.59
CA GLY A 17 -5.43 1.95 19.03
C GLY A 17 -5.32 1.89 17.52
N TYR A 18 -5.52 0.71 16.96
CA TYR A 18 -5.51 0.49 15.52
C TYR A 18 -6.75 1.12 14.88
N GLY A 19 -6.57 1.84 13.77
CA GLY A 19 -7.68 2.52 13.10
C GLY A 19 -7.26 3.26 11.85
N VAL A 20 -8.15 4.12 11.36
CA VAL A 20 -8.08 4.84 10.07
C VAL A 20 -7.05 5.98 10.03
N GLY A 21 -6.15 6.04 11.00
CA GLY A 21 -5.15 7.11 11.10
C GLY A 21 -4.22 7.16 9.88
N ILE A 22 -3.88 6.00 9.30
CA ILE A 22 -3.01 5.94 8.12
C ILE A 22 -3.74 6.44 6.86
N ASP A 23 -5.05 6.28 6.75
CA ASP A 23 -5.84 6.91 5.67
C ASP A 23 -5.80 8.43 5.73
N TRP A 24 -5.90 8.98 6.94
CA TRP A 24 -5.71 10.41 7.17
C TRP A 24 -4.28 10.86 6.88
N ALA A 25 -3.27 10.05 7.20
CA ALA A 25 -1.89 10.31 6.79
C ALA A 25 -1.73 10.36 5.27
N GLY A 26 -2.36 9.44 4.53
CA GLY A 26 -2.42 9.51 3.06
C GLY A 26 -3.04 10.81 2.56
N LYS A 27 -4.15 11.26 3.16
CA LYS A 27 -4.75 12.58 2.85
C LYS A 27 -3.85 13.76 3.18
N MET A 28 -3.04 13.67 4.23
CA MET A 28 -2.04 14.69 4.55
C MET A 28 -0.93 14.72 3.50
N VAL A 29 -0.49 13.56 2.99
CA VAL A 29 0.48 13.47 1.89
C VAL A 29 -0.07 14.11 0.61
N GLU A 30 -1.30 13.78 0.21
CA GLU A 30 -1.93 14.39 -0.98
C GLU A 30 -2.01 15.91 -0.85
N ARG A 31 -2.43 16.42 0.32
CA ARG A 31 -2.52 17.87 0.57
C ARG A 31 -1.14 18.54 0.62
N GLY A 32 -0.19 17.92 1.32
CA GLY A 32 1.17 18.44 1.50
C GLY A 32 1.98 18.46 0.21
N SER A 33 1.64 17.59 -0.74
CA SER A 33 2.26 17.53 -2.07
C SER A 33 1.55 18.40 -3.13
N GLY A 34 0.65 19.30 -2.72
CA GLY A 34 -0.03 20.21 -3.63
C GLY A 34 -1.22 19.59 -4.38
N GLY A 35 -1.83 18.55 -3.82
CA GLY A 35 -3.00 17.88 -4.38
C GLY A 35 -2.69 16.71 -5.30
N VAL A 36 -1.44 16.22 -5.31
CA VAL A 36 -1.07 15.01 -6.05
C VAL A 36 -1.82 13.81 -5.45
N ALA A 37 -2.38 12.97 -6.32
CA ALA A 37 -3.07 11.75 -5.90
C ALA A 37 -2.09 10.79 -5.18
N LEU A 38 -2.57 10.10 -4.14
CA LEU A 38 -1.71 9.26 -3.31
C LEU A 38 -0.94 8.20 -4.12
N GLU A 39 -1.57 7.53 -5.09
CA GLU A 39 -0.88 6.57 -5.96
C GLU A 39 0.27 7.22 -6.75
N ALA A 40 0.04 8.41 -7.33
CA ALA A 40 1.07 9.10 -8.11
C ALA A 40 2.26 9.53 -7.22
N TYR A 41 1.97 9.99 -6.00
CA TYR A 41 3.02 10.28 -5.02
C TYR A 41 3.83 9.03 -4.67
N MET A 42 3.16 7.91 -4.38
CA MET A 42 3.83 6.64 -4.04
C MET A 42 4.64 6.08 -5.22
N GLN A 43 4.12 6.18 -6.44
CA GLN A 43 4.86 5.83 -7.66
C GLN A 43 6.18 6.60 -7.74
N GLN A 44 6.12 7.93 -7.70
CA GLN A 44 7.28 8.80 -7.86
C GLN A 44 8.31 8.65 -6.73
N HIS A 45 7.86 8.51 -5.49
CA HIS A 45 8.74 8.63 -4.31
C HIS A 45 9.12 7.29 -3.68
N MET A 46 8.48 6.19 -4.05
CA MET A 46 8.73 4.88 -3.44
C MET A 46 8.81 3.76 -4.46
N TRP A 47 7.78 3.57 -5.29
CA TRP A 47 7.70 2.38 -6.13
C TRP A 47 8.66 2.44 -7.33
N GLU A 48 8.74 3.56 -8.05
CA GLU A 48 9.71 3.71 -9.15
C GLU A 48 11.16 3.66 -8.67
N PRO A 49 11.58 4.37 -7.59
CA PRO A 49 12.94 4.26 -7.05
C PRO A 49 13.32 2.84 -6.62
N LEU A 50 12.34 2.05 -6.16
CA LEU A 50 12.54 0.67 -5.75
C LEU A 50 12.29 -0.34 -6.88
N ASP A 51 12.00 0.09 -8.10
CA ASP A 51 11.65 -0.79 -9.23
C ASP A 51 10.48 -1.74 -8.90
N MET A 52 9.46 -1.28 -8.16
CA MET A 52 8.28 -2.06 -7.80
C MET A 52 7.24 -2.05 -8.94
N GLN A 53 7.23 -3.09 -9.76
CA GLN A 53 6.46 -3.16 -11.02
C GLN A 53 5.02 -3.67 -10.87
N ASP A 54 4.70 -4.31 -9.75
CA ASP A 54 3.38 -4.87 -9.45
C ASP A 54 2.61 -4.01 -8.41
N ALA A 55 3.18 -2.87 -7.98
CA ALA A 55 2.61 -2.02 -6.95
C ALA A 55 1.57 -1.03 -7.49
N THR A 56 0.34 -1.08 -6.98
CA THR A 56 -0.72 -0.13 -7.35
C THR A 56 -1.85 -0.08 -6.32
N LEU A 57 -2.57 1.05 -6.23
CA LEU A 57 -3.84 1.19 -5.52
C LEU A 57 -5.05 1.06 -6.46
N HIS A 58 -4.83 0.95 -7.77
CA HIS A 58 -5.83 0.89 -8.82
C HIS A 58 -5.61 -0.35 -9.73
N PRO A 59 -5.70 -1.58 -9.22
CA PRO A 59 -5.43 -2.80 -10.00
C PRO A 59 -6.23 -2.88 -11.30
N GLU A 60 -7.44 -2.29 -11.33
CA GLU A 60 -8.31 -2.23 -12.51
C GLU A 60 -7.71 -1.45 -13.69
N LYS A 61 -6.72 -0.60 -13.43
CA LYS A 61 -5.97 0.17 -14.43
C LYS A 61 -4.63 -0.46 -14.80
N HIS A 62 -4.25 -1.57 -14.14
CA HIS A 62 -2.96 -2.22 -14.28
C HIS A 62 -3.10 -3.66 -14.79
N ALA A 63 -3.00 -3.83 -16.11
CA ALA A 63 -3.22 -5.12 -16.78
C ALA A 63 -2.30 -6.24 -16.24
N ARG A 64 -1.03 -5.93 -15.97
CA ARG A 64 -0.06 -6.88 -15.40
C ARG A 64 -0.51 -7.41 -14.04
N VAL A 65 -0.96 -6.51 -13.15
CA VAL A 65 -1.46 -6.86 -11.82
C VAL A 65 -2.75 -7.66 -11.94
N THR A 66 -3.69 -7.22 -12.78
CA THR A 66 -4.97 -7.92 -13.00
C THR A 66 -4.77 -9.35 -13.53
N GLN A 67 -3.80 -9.58 -14.42
CA GLN A 67 -3.53 -10.92 -14.98
C GLN A 67 -2.85 -11.88 -14.00
N ARG A 68 -2.17 -11.35 -12.97
CA ARG A 68 -1.40 -12.12 -11.99
C ARG A 68 -2.05 -12.18 -10.61
N ARG A 69 -3.20 -11.51 -10.44
CA ARG A 69 -3.90 -11.44 -9.16
C ARG A 69 -4.30 -12.84 -8.70
N VAL A 70 -4.16 -13.08 -7.41
CA VAL A 70 -4.56 -14.34 -6.77
C VAL A 70 -6.01 -14.21 -6.31
N GLU A 71 -6.80 -15.26 -6.48
CA GLU A 71 -8.17 -15.30 -5.98
C GLU A 71 -8.20 -15.40 -4.45
N MET A 72 -9.12 -14.66 -3.84
CA MET A 72 -9.37 -14.74 -2.40
C MET A 72 -10.22 -15.95 -2.08
N THR A 73 -10.00 -16.53 -0.90
CA THR A 73 -10.78 -17.67 -0.40
C THR A 73 -11.42 -17.32 0.94
N SER A 74 -12.62 -17.86 1.15
CA SER A 74 -13.35 -17.79 2.41
C SER A 74 -13.37 -19.15 3.08
N ARG A 75 -13.25 -19.16 4.41
CA ARG A 75 -13.45 -20.36 5.21
C ARG A 75 -14.94 -20.64 5.35
N VAL A 76 -15.36 -21.86 5.07
CA VAL A 76 -16.72 -22.30 5.37
C VAL A 76 -16.83 -22.50 6.90
N PRO A 77 -17.82 -21.88 7.58
CA PRO A 77 -18.01 -22.02 9.02
C PRO A 77 -18.02 -23.50 9.45
N ASP A 78 -17.38 -23.78 10.59
CA ASP A 78 -17.32 -25.11 11.21
C ASP A 78 -16.76 -26.24 10.31
N SER A 79 -15.95 -25.88 9.30
CA SER A 79 -15.28 -26.83 8.43
C SER A 79 -13.78 -26.51 8.23
N GLU A 80 -13.05 -27.51 7.76
CA GLU A 80 -11.66 -27.35 7.30
C GLU A 80 -11.57 -26.89 5.83
N SER A 81 -12.69 -26.64 5.16
CA SER A 81 -12.73 -26.32 3.74
C SER A 81 -12.61 -24.81 3.46
N LEU A 82 -11.93 -24.50 2.36
CA LEU A 82 -11.84 -23.16 1.77
C LEU A 82 -12.60 -23.16 0.45
N VAL A 83 -13.36 -22.11 0.20
CA VAL A 83 -14.08 -21.89 -1.06
C VAL A 83 -13.66 -20.54 -1.66
N PRO A 84 -13.72 -20.36 -2.99
CA PRO A 84 -13.53 -19.05 -3.59
C PRO A 84 -14.46 -18.02 -2.95
N GLU A 85 -13.95 -16.84 -2.64
CA GLU A 85 -14.77 -15.73 -2.15
C GLU A 85 -15.66 -15.23 -3.30
N THR A 86 -16.97 -15.39 -3.16
CA THR A 86 -17.96 -15.00 -4.18
C THR A 86 -18.70 -13.71 -3.84
N GLU A 87 -18.60 -13.23 -2.60
CA GLU A 87 -19.14 -11.93 -2.22
C GLU A 87 -18.25 -10.79 -2.70
N LYS A 88 -18.86 -9.62 -2.93
CA LYS A 88 -18.11 -8.42 -3.27
C LYS A 88 -17.24 -8.03 -2.08
N ASN A 89 -15.95 -8.36 -2.17
CA ASN A 89 -14.98 -8.03 -1.15
C ASN A 89 -14.83 -6.50 -1.07
N ALA A 90 -15.32 -5.90 0.02
CA ALA A 90 -15.24 -4.46 0.25
C ALA A 90 -13.80 -3.94 0.33
N PHE A 91 -12.84 -4.82 0.62
CA PHE A 91 -11.41 -4.53 0.70
C PHE A 91 -10.67 -4.77 -0.63
N ALA A 92 -11.34 -5.39 -1.61
CA ALA A 92 -10.84 -5.61 -2.97
C ALA A 92 -11.92 -5.29 -4.02
N PRO A 93 -12.42 -4.04 -4.08
CA PRO A 93 -13.47 -3.67 -5.01
C PRO A 93 -12.98 -3.75 -6.46
N GLU A 94 -13.89 -4.08 -7.39
CA GLU A 94 -13.59 -4.12 -8.83
C GLU A 94 -13.16 -2.75 -9.39
N VAL A 95 -13.67 -1.67 -8.80
CA VAL A 95 -13.31 -0.30 -9.14
C VAL A 95 -12.98 0.46 -7.86
N VAL A 96 -11.76 0.96 -7.76
CA VAL A 96 -11.29 1.68 -6.58
C VAL A 96 -11.74 3.14 -6.64
N SER A 97 -12.61 3.52 -5.71
CA SER A 97 -13.19 4.88 -5.64
C SER A 97 -12.28 5.92 -4.98
N TYR A 98 -11.33 5.48 -4.15
CA TYR A 98 -10.29 6.32 -3.57
C TYR A 98 -9.08 5.48 -3.17
N ALA A 99 -7.89 6.07 -3.25
CA ALA A 99 -6.66 5.51 -2.73
C ALA A 99 -6.65 5.59 -1.18
N SER A 100 -6.72 4.43 -0.52
CA SER A 100 -6.62 4.31 0.93
C SER A 100 -5.15 4.32 1.35
N GLY A 101 -4.83 5.06 2.41
CA GLY A 101 -3.49 5.05 3.00
C GLY A 101 -3.27 3.82 3.89
N GLY A 102 -4.34 3.38 4.56
CA GLY A 102 -4.29 2.24 5.48
C GLY A 102 -4.36 0.87 4.83
N GLY A 103 -4.78 0.76 3.56
CA GLY A 103 -4.91 -0.51 2.86
C GLY A 103 -5.24 -0.36 1.37
N GLY A 104 -5.43 -1.48 0.68
CA GLY A 104 -5.86 -1.52 -0.73
C GLY A 104 -4.73 -1.53 -1.76
N MET A 105 -3.46 -1.52 -1.33
CA MET A 105 -2.34 -1.70 -2.25
C MET A 105 -2.24 -3.15 -2.72
N TRP A 106 -2.23 -3.33 -4.03
CA TRP A 106 -1.84 -4.57 -4.68
C TRP A 106 -0.35 -4.56 -4.93
N GLY A 107 0.28 -5.72 -4.79
CA GLY A 107 1.72 -5.88 -4.95
C GLY A 107 2.08 -7.36 -5.04
N SER A 108 3.34 -7.61 -5.37
CA SER A 108 3.91 -8.96 -5.33
C SER A 108 4.86 -9.12 -4.13
N ALA A 109 5.07 -10.36 -3.70
CA ALA A 109 6.02 -10.65 -2.63
C ALA A 109 7.43 -10.09 -2.92
N PRO A 110 7.98 -10.19 -4.15
CA PRO A 110 9.25 -9.54 -4.49
C PRO A 110 9.24 -8.03 -4.26
N ASP A 111 8.20 -7.31 -4.67
CA ASP A 111 8.12 -5.85 -4.50
C ASP A 111 8.02 -5.45 -3.02
N TYR A 112 7.28 -6.21 -2.22
CA TYR A 112 7.22 -5.99 -0.78
C TYR A 112 8.59 -6.14 -0.10
N LEU A 113 9.38 -7.14 -0.53
CA LEU A 113 10.72 -7.36 -0.01
C LEU A 113 11.71 -6.23 -0.37
N LYS A 114 11.50 -5.51 -1.48
CA LYS A 114 12.34 -4.36 -1.85
C LYS A 114 12.20 -3.21 -0.84
N VAL A 115 10.98 -2.95 -0.34
CA VAL A 115 10.76 -1.97 0.74
C VAL A 115 11.50 -2.39 2.01
N ARG A 116 11.43 -3.68 2.38
CA ARG A 116 12.14 -4.17 3.58
C ARG A 116 13.66 -4.08 3.41
N ALA A 117 14.19 -4.45 2.24
CA ALA A 117 15.61 -4.36 1.95
C ALA A 117 16.11 -2.90 2.03
N CYS A 118 15.35 -1.97 1.46
CA CYS A 118 15.60 -0.53 1.58
C CYS A 118 15.66 -0.09 3.05
N GLN A 119 14.67 -0.45 3.86
CA GLN A 119 14.64 -0.12 5.29
C GLN A 119 15.90 -0.61 6.03
N ILE A 120 16.33 -1.85 5.78
CA ILE A 120 17.53 -2.42 6.42
C ILE A 120 18.78 -1.63 6.06
N VAL A 121 18.94 -1.25 4.79
CA VAL A 121 20.10 -0.45 4.33
C VAL A 121 20.12 0.92 5.00
N LEU A 122 18.96 1.56 5.12
CA LEU A 122 18.80 2.86 5.76
C LEU A 122 19.12 2.83 7.25
N GLU A 123 18.61 1.81 7.95
CA GLU A 123 18.91 1.57 9.37
C GLU A 123 20.42 1.36 9.58
N ALA A 124 21.08 0.57 8.73
CA ALA A 124 22.51 0.35 8.79
C ALA A 124 23.34 1.62 8.48
N ALA A 125 22.84 2.49 7.59
CA ALA A 125 23.48 3.74 7.21
C ALA A 125 23.19 4.91 8.17
N GLY A 126 22.27 4.73 9.14
CA GLY A 126 21.77 5.84 9.95
C GLY A 126 21.05 6.92 9.13
N ALA A 127 20.47 6.54 7.99
CA ALA A 127 19.84 7.44 7.03
C ALA A 127 18.30 7.31 7.06
N GLU A 128 17.60 8.38 6.69
CA GLU A 128 16.13 8.39 6.59
C GLU A 128 15.63 7.78 5.27
N PHE A 129 14.36 7.36 5.24
CA PHE A 129 13.71 6.69 4.09
C PHE A 129 13.86 7.41 2.74
N TYR A 130 13.91 8.74 2.75
CA TYR A 130 14.15 9.55 1.55
C TYR A 130 15.52 9.31 0.88
N ALA A 131 16.45 8.65 1.58
CA ALA A 131 17.74 8.27 1.04
C ALA A 131 17.70 6.97 0.22
N CYS A 132 16.52 6.36 -0.01
CA CYS A 132 16.41 5.14 -0.81
C CYS A 132 16.75 5.30 -2.30
N GLN A 133 16.98 6.55 -2.76
CA GLN A 133 17.66 6.83 -4.03
C GLN A 133 19.13 6.36 -4.06
N ILE A 134 19.68 5.87 -2.94
CA ILE A 134 21.09 5.44 -2.79
C ILE A 134 21.29 3.95 -3.12
N LEU A 135 20.23 3.16 -3.39
CA LEU A 135 20.48 1.84 -3.97
C LEU A 135 21.13 2.06 -5.34
N PRO A 136 22.39 1.63 -5.56
CA PRO A 136 22.97 1.72 -6.88
C PRO A 136 22.08 0.88 -7.77
N THR A 137 21.37 1.52 -8.69
CA THR A 137 20.88 0.85 -9.88
C THR A 137 22.12 0.19 -10.47
N GLY A 138 22.23 -1.13 -10.30
CA GLY A 138 23.39 -1.88 -10.75
C GLY A 138 23.74 -1.43 -12.15
N ASP A 139 24.99 -0.99 -12.31
CA ASP A 139 25.57 -0.72 -13.61
C ASP A 139 25.36 -1.97 -14.48
N LYS A 140 24.40 -1.90 -15.41
CA LYS A 140 24.16 -2.93 -16.42
C LYS A 140 25.16 -2.81 -17.56
N ARG A 141 26.46 -2.63 -17.26
CA ARG A 141 27.55 -2.70 -18.24
C ARG A 141 28.81 -3.32 -17.64
N ALA A 142 28.86 -4.65 -17.70
CA ALA A 142 30.06 -5.43 -18.03
C ALA A 142 29.63 -6.81 -18.51
#